data_AF-A0A090QRK2-F1
#
_entry.id   AF-A0A090QRK2-F1
#
_cell.length_a   1.000
_cell.length_b   1.000
_cell.length_c   1.000
_cell.angle_alpha   90.00
_cell.angle_beta   90.00
_cell.angle_gamma   90.00
#
_symmetry.space_group_name_H-M   'P 1'
#
loop_
_entity.id
_entity.type
_entity.pdbx_description
1 polymer ?
#
loop_
_entity_poly.entity_id
_entity_poly.type
_entity_poly.pdbx_seq_one_letter_code
_entity_poly.pdbx_strand_id
1 'polypeptide(L)'
;MKMDLKLTALAAALLLAGCASDSNNTAATATPATNHAEAASEVATLKQQITQAEQRLAQAKTQELDWLATDLMQEATQALQDAKEYYVVIEKDPTQAHSSSGFFSSTTNWQAAEENLKAFNDAVNQAQALQRQAHTLLAEAFSYRSQLHQLKANDIYPSTYQRLDGEFKTLIEWIADNDAERATQAQPALVTKLRALEVKTVVHLYLDDAKKTLASLKKANISQHAPDTLAAAAAAVVAAEAFITADPRDMDTIKQKADDAVFALKHTRHIADAVQQLKLLPAKDYERYVVSQETILLNISQALGADDSRDRALPEQGQAIVATFSNISVIWQISSSCKPS
;
A
#
# COMPACT_ATOMS: atom_id res chain seq x y z
N MET A 1 -39.09 -21.30 25.17
CA MET A 1 -38.59 -22.36 26.06
C MET A 1 -37.94 -21.66 27.25
N LYS A 2 -38.69 -21.59 28.35
CA LYS A 2 -38.28 -20.93 29.61
C LYS A 2 -37.28 -21.84 30.31
N MET A 3 -36.23 -21.28 30.90
CA MET A 3 -35.43 -22.00 31.89
C MET A 3 -35.09 -21.10 33.06
N ASP A 4 -35.29 -21.68 34.23
CA ASP A 4 -35.64 -21.03 35.48
C ASP A 4 -34.48 -20.39 36.24
N LEU A 5 -34.83 -19.28 36.89
CA LEU A 5 -34.04 -18.56 37.88
C LEU A 5 -34.18 -19.27 39.24
N LYS A 6 -33.09 -19.75 39.84
CA LYS A 6 -33.11 -20.24 41.23
C LYS A 6 -32.50 -19.19 42.17
N LEU A 7 -33.37 -18.50 42.89
CA LEU A 7 -33.07 -17.82 44.14
C LEU A 7 -32.77 -18.87 45.22
N THR A 8 -31.64 -18.70 45.91
CA THR A 8 -31.45 -19.23 47.27
C THR A 8 -31.00 -18.09 48.16
N ALA A 9 -31.94 -17.59 48.96
CA ALA A 9 -31.70 -16.73 50.09
C ALA A 9 -31.21 -17.59 51.28
N LEU A 10 -30.13 -17.17 51.93
CA LEU A 10 -29.80 -17.63 53.27
C LEU A 10 -29.46 -16.40 54.12
N ALA A 11 -30.42 -16.02 54.96
CA ALA A 11 -30.24 -15.07 56.04
C ALA A 11 -29.70 -15.82 57.26
N ALA A 12 -28.65 -15.29 57.90
CA ALA A 12 -28.26 -15.69 59.24
C ALA A 12 -27.78 -14.47 60.04
N ALA A 13 -28.59 -14.20 61.06
CA ALA A 13 -28.52 -13.31 62.21
C ALA A 13 -27.18 -12.63 62.59
N LEU A 14 -27.36 -11.34 62.91
CA LEU A 14 -26.53 -10.49 63.77
C LEU A 14 -26.20 -11.17 65.11
N LEU A 15 -24.91 -11.13 65.48
CA LEU A 15 -24.46 -11.08 66.86
C LEU A 15 -23.59 -9.83 67.03
N LEU A 16 -24.17 -8.83 67.68
CA LEU A 16 -23.45 -7.69 68.25
C LEU A 16 -22.70 -8.18 69.49
N ALA A 17 -21.38 -8.29 69.38
CA ALA A 17 -20.48 -8.31 70.52
C ALA A 17 -19.62 -7.04 70.44
N GLY A 18 -19.98 -6.05 71.27
CA GLY A 18 -19.09 -4.94 71.58
C GLY A 18 -17.98 -5.43 72.49
N CYS A 19 -16.74 -5.29 72.04
CA CYS A 19 -15.59 -5.21 72.92
C CYS A 19 -15.13 -3.76 72.90
N ALA A 20 -15.41 -3.05 74.00
CA ALA A 20 -14.60 -1.91 74.39
C ALA A 20 -13.17 -2.44 74.63
N SER A 21 -12.21 -1.88 73.93
CA SER A 21 -10.79 -2.14 74.16
C SER A 21 -10.18 -0.85 74.67
N ASP A 22 -9.81 -0.89 75.95
CA ASP A 22 -9.15 0.16 76.68
C ASP A 22 -7.93 0.73 75.94
N SER A 23 -7.77 2.05 76.09
CA SER A 23 -6.52 2.76 75.81
C SER A 23 -5.44 2.28 76.77
N ASN A 24 -4.58 1.37 76.31
CA ASN A 24 -3.26 1.24 76.89
C ASN A 24 -2.24 0.78 75.85
N ASN A 25 -1.11 1.47 75.84
CA ASN A 25 0.04 1.20 74.99
C ASN A 25 0.43 -0.28 74.97
N THR A 26 0.23 -0.92 73.82
CA THR A 26 1.11 -1.99 73.34
C THR A 26 1.41 -1.70 71.88
N ALA A 27 2.66 -1.32 71.63
CA ALA A 27 3.23 -1.27 70.30
C ALA A 27 2.99 -2.63 69.63
N ALA A 28 2.00 -2.67 68.73
CA ALA A 28 1.90 -3.73 67.75
C ALA A 28 3.08 -3.57 66.82
N THR A 29 4.16 -4.30 67.09
CA THR A 29 5.20 -4.59 66.13
C THR A 29 4.54 -5.18 64.89
N ALA A 30 4.32 -4.34 63.88
CA ALA A 30 4.17 -4.80 62.51
C ALA A 30 5.41 -5.65 62.21
N THR A 31 5.20 -6.93 61.97
CA THR A 31 6.27 -7.86 61.61
C THR A 31 6.91 -7.38 60.29
N PRO A 32 8.25 -7.33 60.17
CA PRO A 32 8.93 -6.92 58.92
C PRO A 32 8.49 -7.71 57.68
N ALA A 33 7.99 -8.94 57.88
CA ALA A 33 7.56 -9.84 56.81
C ALA A 33 6.31 -9.39 56.05
N THR A 34 5.36 -8.69 56.68
CA THR A 34 4.15 -8.18 56.00
C THR A 34 4.48 -6.99 55.10
N ASN A 35 5.36 -6.08 55.56
CA ASN A 35 5.80 -4.92 54.77
C ASN A 35 6.67 -5.33 53.56
N HIS A 36 7.45 -6.41 53.68
CA HIS A 36 8.27 -6.93 52.57
C HIS A 36 7.47 -7.62 51.47
N ALA A 37 6.39 -8.35 51.82
CA ALA A 37 5.54 -9.01 50.84
C ALA A 37 4.70 -8.00 50.04
N GLU A 38 4.21 -6.94 50.69
CA GLU A 38 3.48 -5.84 50.05
C GLU A 38 4.41 -5.05 49.10
N ALA A 39 5.60 -4.65 49.55
CA ALA A 39 6.59 -3.97 48.70
C ALA A 39 7.00 -4.82 47.48
N ALA A 40 7.21 -6.14 47.64
CA ALA A 40 7.52 -7.03 46.52
C ALA A 40 6.37 -7.11 45.50
N SER A 41 5.11 -7.07 45.96
CA SER A 41 3.93 -7.09 45.09
C SER A 41 3.74 -5.78 44.31
N GLU A 42 4.07 -4.64 44.93
CA GLU A 42 4.07 -3.32 44.29
C GLU A 42 5.13 -3.26 43.20
N VAL A 43 6.39 -3.63 43.49
CA VAL A 43 7.46 -3.67 42.47
C VAL A 43 7.11 -4.58 41.29
N ALA A 44 6.48 -5.74 41.54
CA ALA A 44 6.00 -6.62 40.48
C ALA A 44 4.91 -5.96 39.61
N THR A 45 4.01 -5.18 40.22
CA THR A 45 2.97 -4.42 39.52
C THR A 45 3.59 -3.35 38.61
N LEU A 46 4.56 -2.59 39.11
CA LEU A 46 5.27 -1.57 38.32
C LEU A 46 6.02 -2.19 37.14
N LYS A 47 6.69 -3.34 37.35
CA LYS A 47 7.34 -4.11 36.28
C LYS A 47 6.34 -4.52 35.18
N GLN A 48 5.16 -4.98 35.58
CA GLN A 48 4.11 -5.35 34.63
C GLN A 48 3.64 -4.14 33.81
N GLN A 49 3.45 -2.98 34.44
CA GLN A 49 3.06 -1.76 33.73
C GLN A 49 4.12 -1.31 32.72
N ILE A 50 5.41 -1.37 33.08
CA ILE A 50 6.53 -1.09 32.15
C ILE A 50 6.51 -2.07 30.97
N THR A 51 6.33 -3.35 31.23
CA THR A 51 6.26 -4.38 30.17
C THR A 51 5.09 -4.11 29.21
N GLN A 52 3.93 -3.72 29.75
CA GLN A 52 2.77 -3.33 28.95
C GLN A 52 3.05 -2.06 28.13
N ALA A 53 3.72 -1.07 28.72
CA ALA A 53 4.11 0.15 28.02
C ALA A 53 5.09 -0.13 26.86
N GLU A 54 6.08 -1.01 27.05
CA GLU A 54 6.98 -1.45 25.98
C GLU A 54 6.24 -2.13 24.83
N GLN A 55 5.26 -3.00 25.15
CA GLN A 55 4.40 -3.64 24.15
C GLN A 55 3.55 -2.60 23.38
N ARG A 56 2.98 -1.63 24.09
CA ARG A 56 2.21 -0.54 23.48
C ARG A 56 3.07 0.32 22.57
N LEU A 57 4.32 0.62 22.97
CA LEU A 57 5.25 1.36 22.13
C LEU A 57 5.62 0.57 20.86
N ALA A 58 5.84 -0.74 20.99
CA ALA A 58 6.07 -1.59 19.82
C ALA A 58 4.86 -1.61 18.87
N GLN A 59 3.63 -1.68 19.41
CA GLN A 59 2.41 -1.61 18.61
C GLN A 59 2.26 -0.24 17.92
N ALA A 60 2.55 0.86 18.62
CA ALA A 60 2.51 2.22 18.06
C ALA A 60 3.41 2.35 16.81
N LYS A 61 4.58 1.71 16.81
CA LYS A 61 5.49 1.68 15.64
C LYS A 61 4.87 0.97 14.45
N THR A 62 4.19 -0.16 14.66
CA THR A 62 3.48 -0.88 13.58
C THR A 62 2.32 -0.08 13.00
N GLN A 63 1.79 0.87 13.76
CA GLN A 63 0.73 1.78 13.36
C GLN A 63 1.27 3.08 12.73
N GLU A 64 2.57 3.15 12.44
CA GLU A 64 3.26 4.35 11.90
C GLU A 64 3.09 5.60 12.78
N LEU A 65 2.83 5.46 14.09
CA LEU A 65 2.63 6.62 14.97
C LEU A 65 3.88 7.50 15.05
N ASP A 66 5.07 6.95 14.87
CA ASP A 66 6.33 7.72 14.87
C ASP A 66 6.37 8.77 13.73
N TRP A 67 5.77 8.45 12.57
CA TRP A 67 5.67 9.39 11.45
C TRP A 67 4.43 10.28 11.58
N LEU A 68 3.29 9.74 12.02
CA LEU A 68 2.04 10.52 12.15
C LEU A 68 2.13 11.55 13.29
N ALA A 69 2.57 11.11 14.47
CA ALA A 69 2.50 11.83 15.74
C ALA A 69 3.89 11.95 16.37
N THR A 70 4.87 12.39 15.57
CA THR A 70 6.30 12.42 15.92
C THR A 70 6.58 13.00 17.31
N ASP A 71 6.05 14.17 17.62
CA ASP A 71 6.33 14.83 18.91
C ASP A 71 5.74 14.05 20.10
N LEU A 72 4.50 13.57 19.96
CA LEU A 72 3.85 12.73 20.98
C LEU A 72 4.58 11.39 21.17
N MET A 73 5.13 10.82 20.11
CA MET A 73 5.90 9.57 20.20
C MET A 73 7.30 9.78 20.80
N GLN A 74 7.91 10.94 20.58
CA GLN A 74 9.14 11.33 21.27
C GLN A 74 8.88 11.50 22.77
N GLU A 75 7.82 12.22 23.14
CA GLU A 75 7.38 12.38 24.54
C GLU A 75 7.10 11.04 25.20
N ALA A 76 6.33 10.16 24.55
CA ALA A 76 6.06 8.82 25.05
C ALA A 76 7.36 8.02 25.26
N THR A 77 8.26 8.03 24.28
CA THR A 77 9.52 7.29 24.36
C THR A 77 10.38 7.78 25.53
N GLN A 78 10.47 9.10 25.72
CA GLN A 78 11.20 9.70 26.84
C GLN A 78 10.56 9.33 28.19
N ALA A 79 9.25 9.49 28.32
CA ALA A 79 8.55 9.17 29.56
C ALA A 79 8.69 7.68 29.94
N LEU A 80 8.63 6.76 28.97
CA LEU A 80 8.88 5.34 29.26
C LEU A 80 10.33 5.08 29.69
N GLN A 81 11.29 5.78 29.09
CA GLN A 81 12.70 5.67 29.49
C GLN A 81 12.89 6.16 30.92
N ASP A 82 12.32 7.30 31.29
CA ASP A 82 12.41 7.87 32.64
C ASP A 82 11.74 6.96 33.68
N ALA A 83 10.56 6.40 33.37
CA ALA A 83 9.89 5.42 34.22
C ALA A 83 10.77 4.17 34.49
N LYS A 84 11.50 3.71 33.47
CA LYS A 84 12.41 2.57 33.58
C LYS A 84 13.62 2.89 34.47
N GLU A 85 14.15 4.11 34.40
CA GLU A 85 15.26 4.54 35.24
C GLU A 85 14.88 4.54 36.73
N TYR A 86 13.70 5.06 37.08
CA TYR A 86 13.18 4.99 38.44
C TYR A 86 12.90 3.55 38.88
N TYR A 87 12.32 2.72 37.99
CA TYR A 87 12.10 1.30 38.29
C TYR A 87 13.41 0.56 38.58
N VAL A 88 14.50 0.82 37.85
CA VAL A 88 15.81 0.19 38.11
C VAL A 88 16.33 0.51 39.51
N VAL A 89 16.11 1.73 40.02
CA VAL A 89 16.45 2.10 41.39
C VAL A 89 15.65 1.25 42.39
N ILE A 90 14.35 1.10 42.16
CA ILE A 90 13.42 0.35 43.02
C ILE A 90 13.68 -1.16 42.97
N GLU A 91 13.94 -1.72 41.79
CA GLU A 91 14.23 -3.15 41.60
C GLU A 91 15.53 -3.54 42.30
N LYS A 92 16.54 -2.65 42.29
CA LYS A 92 17.82 -2.86 42.96
C LYS A 92 17.71 -2.77 44.48
N ASP A 93 16.90 -1.83 44.98
CA ASP A 93 16.64 -1.65 46.41
C ASP A 93 15.18 -1.22 46.64
N PRO A 94 14.29 -2.17 47.00
CA PRO A 94 12.87 -1.86 47.19
C PRO A 94 12.60 -0.80 48.27
N THR A 95 13.52 -0.58 49.21
CA THR A 95 13.35 0.46 50.24
C THR A 95 13.41 1.88 49.66
N GLN A 96 13.97 2.04 48.47
CA GLN A 96 14.08 3.31 47.77
C GLN A 96 12.80 3.73 47.03
N ALA A 97 11.78 2.87 46.95
CA ALA A 97 10.50 3.17 46.31
C ALA A 97 9.84 4.45 46.84
N HIS A 98 9.88 4.65 48.17
CA HIS A 98 9.30 5.81 48.82
C HIS A 98 10.34 6.87 49.24
N SER A 99 11.60 6.67 48.86
CA SER A 99 12.64 7.70 48.98
C SER A 99 12.46 8.77 47.90
N SER A 100 12.87 10.00 48.21
CA SER A 100 12.84 11.11 47.25
C SER A 100 13.61 10.76 45.96
N SER A 101 13.05 11.12 44.80
CA SER A 101 13.61 10.89 43.47
C SER A 101 14.78 11.81 43.11
N GLY A 102 15.12 12.79 43.97
CA GLY A 102 16.26 13.69 43.79
C GLY A 102 16.38 14.74 44.90
N PHE A 103 17.54 15.41 45.01
CA PHE A 103 17.84 16.32 46.13
C PHE A 103 16.82 17.47 46.32
N PHE A 104 16.15 17.90 45.25
CA PHE A 104 15.11 18.93 45.28
C PHE A 104 13.72 18.41 44.92
N SER A 105 13.54 17.08 44.84
CA SER A 105 12.27 16.49 44.42
C SER A 105 11.32 16.29 45.60
N SER A 106 10.06 16.66 45.38
CA SER A 106 8.96 16.38 46.30
C SER A 106 8.26 15.05 46.03
N THR A 107 8.65 14.33 44.98
CA THR A 107 8.10 13.02 44.62
C THR A 107 9.06 11.90 45.01
N THR A 108 8.49 10.71 45.28
CA THR A 108 9.30 9.50 45.50
C THR A 108 9.70 8.86 44.17
N ASN A 109 10.65 7.92 44.18
CA ASN A 109 10.98 7.14 42.98
C ASN A 109 9.76 6.41 42.41
N TRP A 110 8.90 5.86 43.28
CA TRP A 110 7.65 5.22 42.88
C TRP A 110 6.70 6.19 42.19
N GLN A 111 6.42 7.33 42.82
CA GLN A 111 5.54 8.36 42.24
C GLN A 111 6.08 8.88 40.91
N ALA A 112 7.39 9.10 40.82
CA ALA A 112 8.02 9.52 39.57
C ALA A 112 7.89 8.46 38.47
N ALA A 113 8.03 7.17 38.79
CA ALA A 113 7.79 6.09 37.83
C ALA A 113 6.33 6.04 37.35
N GLU A 114 5.37 6.18 38.26
CA GLU A 114 3.93 6.21 37.93
C GLU A 114 3.55 7.43 37.10
N GLU A 115 4.06 8.62 37.44
CA GLU A 115 3.83 9.86 36.70
C GLU A 115 4.36 9.75 35.26
N ASN A 116 5.55 9.18 35.09
CA ASN A 116 6.13 8.94 33.77
C ASN A 116 5.39 7.85 32.97
N LEU A 117 4.94 6.78 33.60
CA LEU A 117 4.06 5.80 32.94
C LEU A 117 2.72 6.41 32.53
N LYS A 118 2.17 7.31 33.35
CA LYS A 118 0.97 8.07 33.01
C LYS A 118 1.22 8.98 31.81
N ALA A 119 2.31 9.75 31.80
CA ALA A 119 2.69 10.61 30.68
C ALA A 119 2.87 9.80 29.38
N PHE A 120 3.54 8.64 29.45
CA PHE A 120 3.63 7.70 28.33
C PHE A 120 2.24 7.31 27.80
N ASN A 121 1.37 6.85 28.70
CA ASN A 121 0.04 6.39 28.31
C ASN A 121 -0.80 7.52 27.70
N ASP A 122 -0.73 8.73 28.27
CA ASP A 122 -1.43 9.91 27.78
C ASP A 122 -0.94 10.31 26.38
N ALA A 123 0.39 10.36 26.16
CA ALA A 123 0.98 10.70 24.87
C ALA A 123 0.61 9.66 23.78
N VAL A 124 0.68 8.36 24.08
CA VAL A 124 0.24 7.31 23.13
C VAL A 124 -1.26 7.39 22.84
N ASN A 125 -2.09 7.66 23.84
CA ASN A 125 -3.53 7.80 23.64
C ASN A 125 -3.85 9.01 22.74
N GLN A 126 -3.15 10.13 22.95
CA GLN A 126 -3.26 11.32 22.10
C GLN A 126 -2.79 11.03 20.67
N ALA A 127 -1.67 10.33 20.49
CA ALA A 127 -1.16 9.95 19.17
C ALA A 127 -2.17 9.09 18.39
N GLN A 128 -2.81 8.13 19.07
CA GLN A 128 -3.87 7.31 18.48
C GLN A 128 -5.14 8.10 18.16
N ALA A 129 -5.50 9.09 18.98
CA ALA A 129 -6.63 9.98 18.69
C ALA A 129 -6.35 10.85 17.46
N LEU A 130 -5.16 11.45 17.39
CA LEU A 130 -4.67 12.20 16.23
C LEU A 130 -4.69 11.34 14.96
N GLN A 131 -4.19 10.11 15.03
CA GLN A 131 -4.23 9.18 13.90
C GLN A 131 -5.66 8.94 13.40
N ARG A 132 -6.61 8.64 14.30
CA ARG A 132 -8.02 8.40 13.91
C ARG A 132 -8.63 9.64 13.26
N GLN A 133 -8.35 10.82 13.81
CA GLN A 133 -8.84 12.08 13.28
C GLN A 133 -8.22 12.38 11.91
N ALA A 134 -6.91 12.23 11.77
CA ALA A 134 -6.20 12.42 10.51
C ALA A 134 -6.69 11.46 9.42
N HIS A 135 -6.89 10.17 9.72
CA HIS A 135 -7.43 9.22 8.75
C HIS A 135 -8.85 9.56 8.31
N THR A 136 -9.66 10.12 9.21
CA THR A 136 -11.03 10.53 8.89
C THR A 136 -11.04 11.80 8.04
N LEU A 137 -10.30 12.83 8.45
CA LEU A 137 -10.28 14.12 7.78
C LEU A 137 -9.50 14.11 6.47
N LEU A 138 -8.41 13.34 6.40
CA LEU A 138 -7.45 13.28 5.29
C LEU A 138 -7.54 11.96 4.49
N ALA A 139 -8.71 11.32 4.49
CA ALA A 139 -8.92 9.99 3.91
C ALA A 139 -8.43 9.87 2.46
N GLU A 140 -8.71 10.87 1.62
CA GLU A 140 -8.30 10.87 0.21
C GLU A 140 -6.78 10.96 0.05
N ALA A 141 -6.12 11.85 0.79
CA ALA A 141 -4.66 11.96 0.79
C ALA A 141 -3.99 10.66 1.26
N PHE A 142 -4.54 9.99 2.28
CA PHE A 142 -4.06 8.67 2.72
C PHE A 142 -4.21 7.61 1.63
N SER A 143 -5.34 7.59 0.92
CA SER A 143 -5.54 6.67 -0.22
C SER A 143 -4.45 6.85 -1.28
N TYR A 144 -4.18 8.09 -1.69
CA TYR A 144 -3.13 8.38 -2.65
C TYR A 144 -1.71 8.04 -2.15
N ARG A 145 -1.38 8.37 -0.89
CA ARG A 145 -0.07 8.02 -0.30
C ARG A 145 0.14 6.50 -0.27
N SER A 146 -0.89 5.74 0.12
CA SER A 146 -0.84 4.27 0.13
C SER A 146 -0.58 3.72 -1.28
N GLN A 147 -1.30 4.24 -2.28
CA GLN A 147 -1.10 3.83 -3.67
C GLN A 147 0.32 4.16 -4.17
N LEU A 148 0.83 5.35 -3.88
CA LEU A 148 2.19 5.75 -4.23
C LEU A 148 3.26 4.87 -3.56
N HIS A 149 3.03 4.45 -2.32
CA HIS A 149 3.89 3.51 -1.63
C HIS A 149 3.90 2.13 -2.31
N GLN A 150 2.72 1.60 -2.66
CA GLN A 150 2.60 0.33 -3.39
C GLN A 150 3.30 0.36 -4.76
N LEU A 151 3.19 1.50 -5.47
CA LEU A 151 3.86 1.73 -6.75
C LEU A 151 5.37 2.02 -6.61
N LYS A 152 5.89 2.07 -5.38
CA LYS A 152 7.27 2.44 -5.06
C LYS A 152 7.69 3.77 -5.70
N ALA A 153 6.78 4.75 -5.67
CA ALA A 153 7.00 6.06 -6.27
C ALA A 153 8.24 6.79 -5.69
N ASN A 154 8.63 6.48 -4.45
CA ASN A 154 9.84 7.02 -3.83
C ASN A 154 11.13 6.55 -4.54
N ASP A 155 11.15 5.36 -5.12
CA ASP A 155 12.33 4.83 -5.82
C ASP A 155 12.49 5.50 -7.19
N ILE A 156 11.38 5.89 -7.81
CA ILE A 156 11.33 6.49 -9.16
C ILE A 156 11.45 8.02 -9.08
N TYR A 157 10.77 8.65 -8.12
CA TYR A 157 10.68 10.10 -7.97
C TYR A 157 10.92 10.55 -6.51
N PRO A 158 12.11 10.26 -5.93
CA PRO A 158 12.38 10.45 -4.49
C PRO A 158 12.14 11.88 -4.01
N SER A 159 12.70 12.87 -4.72
CA SER A 159 12.55 14.28 -4.35
C SER A 159 11.10 14.77 -4.37
N THR A 160 10.30 14.32 -5.36
CA THR A 160 8.88 14.71 -5.42
C THR A 160 8.08 14.01 -4.34
N TYR A 161 8.32 12.72 -4.12
CA TYR A 161 7.67 11.94 -3.08
C TYR A 161 7.92 12.54 -1.69
N GLN A 162 9.19 12.78 -1.32
CA GLN A 162 9.56 13.33 -0.03
C GLN A 162 8.96 14.72 0.22
N ARG A 163 8.93 15.58 -0.81
CA ARG A 163 8.28 16.89 -0.70
C ARG A 163 6.78 16.77 -0.40
N LEU A 164 6.08 15.88 -1.11
CA LEU A 164 4.64 15.69 -0.89
C LEU A 164 4.34 14.98 0.43
N ASP A 165 5.20 14.07 0.87
CA ASP A 165 5.11 13.43 2.20
C ASP A 165 5.30 14.47 3.31
N GLY A 166 6.21 15.45 3.12
CA GLY A 166 6.36 16.60 4.01
C GLY A 166 5.14 17.53 4.01
N GLU A 167 4.58 17.87 2.84
CA GLU A 167 3.33 18.63 2.77
C GLU A 167 2.18 17.90 3.49
N PHE A 168 2.09 16.59 3.34
CA PHE A 168 1.11 15.77 4.07
C PHE A 168 1.36 15.82 5.59
N LYS A 169 2.61 15.66 6.01
CA LYS A 169 2.99 15.75 7.42
C LYS A 169 2.55 17.10 8.03
N THR A 170 2.73 18.21 7.32
CA THR A 170 2.25 19.53 7.76
C THR A 170 0.72 19.58 7.96
N LEU A 171 -0.06 18.92 7.11
CA LEU A 171 -1.52 18.84 7.32
C LEU A 171 -1.88 18.07 8.58
N ILE A 172 -1.13 17.02 8.92
CA ILE A 172 -1.32 16.24 10.16
C ILE A 172 -0.93 17.08 11.38
N GLU A 173 0.16 17.85 11.29
CA GLU A 173 0.60 18.78 12.34
C GLU A 173 -0.48 19.84 12.64
N TRP A 174 -1.13 20.41 11.63
CA TRP A 174 -2.25 21.33 11.87
C TRP A 174 -3.42 20.67 12.59
N ILE A 175 -3.70 19.38 12.33
CA ILE A 175 -4.73 18.65 13.08
C ILE A 175 -4.30 18.47 14.55
N ALA A 176 -3.01 18.20 14.80
CA ALA A 176 -2.46 18.10 16.15
C ALA A 176 -2.58 19.44 16.92
N ASP A 177 -2.40 20.56 16.22
CA ASP A 177 -2.52 21.92 16.76
C ASP A 177 -3.98 22.41 16.89
N ASN A 178 -4.97 21.52 16.75
CA ASN A 178 -6.40 21.83 16.73
C ASN A 178 -6.86 22.75 15.58
N ASP A 179 -6.08 22.86 14.51
CA ASP A 179 -6.41 23.60 13.28
C ASP A 179 -6.81 22.64 12.14
N ALA A 180 -7.78 21.76 12.45
CA ALA A 180 -8.30 20.77 11.50
C ALA A 180 -8.95 21.42 10.27
N GLU A 181 -9.56 22.59 10.41
CA GLU A 181 -10.19 23.32 9.32
C GLU A 181 -9.15 23.66 8.24
N ARG A 182 -8.01 24.25 8.62
CA ARG A 182 -6.94 24.57 7.68
C ARG A 182 -6.39 23.33 6.98
N ALA A 183 -6.24 22.22 7.69
CA ALA A 183 -5.81 20.94 7.10
C ALA A 183 -6.79 20.46 6.03
N THR A 184 -8.09 20.49 6.32
CA THR A 184 -9.12 20.09 5.34
C THR A 184 -9.19 21.04 4.14
N GLN A 185 -9.00 22.35 4.32
CA GLN A 185 -8.98 23.32 3.23
C GLN A 185 -7.76 23.16 2.31
N ALA A 186 -6.61 22.75 2.85
CA ALA A 186 -5.39 22.54 2.06
C ALA A 186 -5.34 21.18 1.34
N GLN A 187 -6.11 20.19 1.82
CA GLN A 187 -6.08 18.82 1.31
C GLN A 187 -6.32 18.71 -0.20
N PRO A 188 -7.30 19.39 -0.84
CA PRO A 188 -7.54 19.23 -2.28
C PRO A 188 -6.32 19.58 -3.14
N ALA A 189 -5.54 20.57 -2.71
CA ALA A 189 -4.30 20.96 -3.39
C ALA A 189 -3.23 19.86 -3.26
N LEU A 190 -3.08 19.26 -2.08
CA LEU A 190 -2.17 18.13 -1.87
C LEU A 190 -2.61 16.90 -2.69
N VAL A 191 -3.90 16.54 -2.63
CA VAL A 191 -4.49 15.43 -3.40
C VAL A 191 -4.22 15.58 -4.89
N THR A 192 -4.40 16.78 -5.44
CA THR A 192 -4.09 17.05 -6.86
C THR A 192 -2.63 16.74 -7.20
N LYS A 193 -1.69 17.14 -6.33
CA LYS A 193 -0.26 16.86 -6.51
C LYS A 193 0.07 15.37 -6.36
N LEU A 194 -0.54 14.69 -5.38
CA LEU A 194 -0.36 13.25 -5.18
C LEU A 194 -0.88 12.45 -6.37
N ARG A 195 -2.07 12.78 -6.89
CA ARG A 195 -2.62 12.19 -8.11
C ARG A 195 -1.70 12.40 -9.31
N ALA A 196 -1.15 13.60 -9.48
CA ALA A 196 -0.22 13.89 -10.56
C ALA A 196 1.06 13.02 -10.46
N LEU A 197 1.56 12.80 -9.24
CA LEU A 197 2.67 11.89 -9.01
C LEU A 197 2.30 10.43 -9.31
N GLU A 198 1.09 10.00 -8.95
CA GLU A 198 0.56 8.64 -9.23
C GLU A 198 0.54 8.40 -10.75
N VAL A 199 -0.14 9.28 -11.50
CA VAL A 199 -0.19 9.22 -12.97
C VAL A 199 1.21 9.17 -13.56
N LYS A 200 2.11 10.06 -13.12
CA LYS A 200 3.49 10.10 -13.62
C LYS A 200 4.24 8.78 -13.36
N THR A 201 4.03 8.18 -12.19
CA THR A 201 4.65 6.91 -11.78
C THR A 201 4.13 5.77 -12.63
N VAL A 202 2.82 5.69 -12.85
CA VAL A 202 2.20 4.66 -13.70
C VAL A 202 2.64 4.81 -15.16
N VAL A 203 2.69 6.03 -15.70
CA VAL A 203 3.23 6.28 -17.05
C VAL A 203 4.69 5.81 -17.15
N HIS A 204 5.51 6.06 -16.12
CA HIS A 204 6.90 5.60 -16.11
C HIS A 204 7.00 4.07 -16.14
N LEU A 205 6.22 3.40 -15.30
CA LEU A 205 6.25 1.93 -15.18
C LEU A 205 5.78 1.21 -16.46
N TYR A 206 4.76 1.74 -17.14
CA TYR A 206 4.09 1.02 -18.22
C TYR A 206 4.36 1.57 -19.63
N LEU A 207 4.70 2.85 -19.79
CA LEU A 207 4.80 3.48 -21.10
C LEU A 207 6.15 4.11 -21.43
N ASP A 208 7.09 4.22 -20.49
CA ASP A 208 8.36 4.93 -20.74
C ASP A 208 9.15 4.29 -21.90
N ASP A 209 9.20 2.97 -21.97
CA ASP A 209 9.87 2.24 -23.05
C ASP A 209 9.15 2.39 -24.40
N ALA A 210 7.81 2.40 -24.39
CA ALA A 210 7.02 2.67 -25.59
C ALA A 210 7.27 4.11 -26.11
N LYS A 211 7.30 5.10 -25.21
CA LYS A 211 7.59 6.50 -25.55
C LYS A 211 9.01 6.68 -26.09
N LYS A 212 10.02 6.03 -25.48
CA LYS A 212 11.40 6.01 -25.99
C LYS A 212 11.49 5.35 -27.36
N THR A 213 10.79 4.23 -27.55
CA THR A 213 10.75 3.52 -28.84
C THR A 213 10.12 4.39 -29.93
N LEU A 214 8.99 5.05 -29.66
CA LEU A 214 8.37 5.98 -30.59
C LEU A 214 9.31 7.13 -30.96
N ALA A 215 9.99 7.72 -29.98
CA ALA A 215 10.97 8.78 -30.23
C ALA A 215 12.14 8.29 -31.10
N SER A 216 12.62 7.06 -30.85
CA SER A 216 13.66 6.42 -31.67
C SER A 216 13.22 6.18 -33.12
N LEU A 217 12.01 5.67 -33.34
CA LEU A 217 11.44 5.48 -34.69
C LEU A 217 11.30 6.82 -35.44
N LYS A 218 10.82 7.87 -34.75
CA LYS A 218 10.74 9.22 -35.33
C LYS A 218 12.12 9.75 -35.70
N LYS A 219 13.12 9.61 -34.82
CA LYS A 219 14.50 10.04 -35.06
C LYS A 219 15.13 9.28 -36.24
N ALA A 220 14.79 8.01 -36.42
CA ALA A 220 15.23 7.19 -37.55
C ALA A 220 14.48 7.49 -38.86
N ASN A 221 13.60 8.50 -38.89
CA ASN A 221 12.80 8.87 -40.07
C ASN A 221 11.99 7.70 -40.66
N ILE A 222 11.49 6.81 -39.79
CA ILE A 222 10.69 5.64 -40.18
C ILE A 222 9.43 6.04 -40.96
N SER A 223 8.94 7.26 -40.78
CA SER A 223 7.85 7.85 -41.58
C SER A 223 8.11 7.87 -43.09
N GLN A 224 9.36 7.82 -43.56
CA GLN A 224 9.67 7.73 -45.00
C GLN A 224 9.28 6.38 -45.62
N HIS A 225 9.11 5.35 -44.79
CA HIS A 225 8.79 3.99 -45.21
C HIS A 225 7.43 3.51 -44.69
N ALA A 226 7.00 3.96 -43.51
CA ALA A 226 5.73 3.56 -42.91
C ALA A 226 5.00 4.74 -42.23
N PRO A 227 4.60 5.79 -42.99
CA PRO A 227 4.01 7.00 -42.40
C PRO A 227 2.70 6.72 -41.66
N ASP A 228 1.78 5.96 -42.29
CA ASP A 228 0.46 5.69 -41.72
C ASP A 228 0.54 4.75 -40.51
N THR A 229 1.38 3.71 -40.59
CA THR A 229 1.60 2.77 -39.47
C THR A 229 2.25 3.47 -38.28
N LEU A 230 3.21 4.38 -38.52
CA LEU A 230 3.81 5.17 -37.45
C LEU A 230 2.80 6.15 -36.81
N ALA A 231 1.91 6.75 -37.60
CA ALA A 231 0.86 7.63 -37.09
C ALA A 231 -0.11 6.85 -36.18
N ALA A 232 -0.54 5.65 -36.61
CA ALA A 232 -1.38 4.77 -35.80
C ALA A 232 -0.70 4.33 -34.50
N ALA A 233 0.58 3.92 -34.56
CA ALA A 233 1.34 3.55 -33.36
C ALA A 233 1.54 4.73 -32.40
N ALA A 234 1.78 5.94 -32.93
CA ALA A 234 1.85 7.15 -32.11
C ALA A 234 0.51 7.43 -31.41
N ALA A 235 -0.61 7.28 -32.12
CA ALA A 235 -1.94 7.44 -31.54
C ALA A 235 -2.21 6.42 -30.43
N ALA A 236 -1.77 5.16 -30.59
CA ALA A 236 -1.90 4.13 -29.56
C ALA A 236 -1.14 4.51 -28.26
N VAL A 237 0.10 5.01 -28.38
CA VAL A 237 0.87 5.50 -27.22
C VAL A 237 0.17 6.67 -26.53
N VAL A 238 -0.33 7.64 -27.30
CA VAL A 238 -1.06 8.80 -26.76
C VAL A 238 -2.36 8.37 -26.09
N ALA A 239 -3.10 7.43 -26.67
CA ALA A 239 -4.33 6.92 -26.09
C ALA A 239 -4.09 6.15 -24.79
N ALA A 240 -3.00 5.39 -24.70
CA ALA A 240 -2.60 4.71 -23.47
C ALA A 240 -2.24 5.72 -22.36
N GLU A 241 -1.47 6.77 -22.69
CA GLU A 241 -1.10 7.83 -21.73
C GLU A 241 -2.33 8.64 -21.26
N ALA A 242 -3.24 8.95 -22.19
CA ALA A 242 -4.51 9.61 -21.86
C ALA A 242 -5.38 8.75 -20.94
N PHE A 243 -5.41 7.43 -21.17
CA PHE A 243 -6.12 6.50 -20.30
C PHE A 243 -5.53 6.47 -18.90
N ILE A 244 -4.20 6.33 -18.75
CA ILE A 244 -3.54 6.37 -17.43
C ILE A 244 -3.83 7.69 -16.69
N THR A 245 -3.92 8.81 -17.43
CA THR A 245 -4.24 10.11 -16.84
C THR A 245 -5.67 10.15 -16.30
N ALA A 246 -6.61 9.55 -17.02
CA ALA A 246 -8.01 9.48 -16.64
C ALA A 246 -8.23 8.49 -15.48
N ASP A 247 -7.70 7.28 -15.61
CA ASP A 247 -7.83 6.17 -14.67
C ASP A 247 -6.47 5.52 -14.41
N PRO A 248 -5.68 6.06 -13.44
CA PRO A 248 -4.37 5.53 -13.11
C PRO A 248 -4.42 4.25 -12.28
N ARG A 249 -5.61 3.72 -11.94
CA ARG A 249 -5.78 2.57 -11.03
C ARG A 249 -6.31 1.32 -11.72
N ASP A 250 -6.89 1.44 -12.91
CA ASP A 250 -7.26 0.29 -13.75
C ASP A 250 -6.02 -0.36 -14.39
N MET A 251 -5.27 -1.12 -13.57
CA MET A 251 -4.00 -1.75 -13.95
C MET A 251 -4.15 -2.73 -15.12
N ASP A 252 -5.26 -3.45 -15.21
CA ASP A 252 -5.48 -4.44 -16.26
C ASP A 252 -5.65 -3.76 -17.62
N THR A 253 -6.48 -2.73 -17.69
CA THR A 253 -6.66 -1.95 -18.92
C THR A 253 -5.40 -1.16 -19.28
N ILE A 254 -4.68 -0.62 -18.28
CA ILE A 254 -3.38 0.06 -18.52
C ILE A 254 -2.40 -0.89 -19.17
N LYS A 255 -2.25 -2.10 -18.64
CA LYS A 255 -1.34 -3.11 -19.18
C LYS A 255 -1.72 -3.49 -20.60
N GLN A 256 -3.00 -3.76 -20.85
CA GLN A 256 -3.47 -4.07 -22.20
C GLN A 256 -3.13 -2.95 -23.20
N LYS A 257 -3.44 -1.70 -22.85
CA LYS A 257 -3.15 -0.55 -23.73
C LYS A 257 -1.66 -0.33 -23.95
N ALA A 258 -0.83 -0.57 -22.93
CA ALA A 258 0.62 -0.50 -23.04
C ALA A 258 1.16 -1.60 -23.98
N ASP A 259 0.68 -2.83 -23.84
CA ASP A 259 1.05 -3.95 -24.71
C ASP A 259 0.63 -3.71 -26.16
N ASP A 260 -0.57 -3.18 -26.40
CA ASP A 260 -1.05 -2.78 -27.72
C ASP A 260 -0.17 -1.70 -28.35
N ALA A 261 0.22 -0.68 -27.57
CA ALA A 261 1.12 0.37 -28.02
C ALA A 261 2.51 -0.18 -28.37
N VAL A 262 3.07 -1.06 -27.54
CA VAL A 262 4.34 -1.74 -27.81
C VAL A 262 4.28 -2.59 -29.08
N PHE A 263 3.18 -3.34 -29.25
CA PHE A 263 2.95 -4.12 -30.46
C PHE A 263 2.89 -3.24 -31.70
N ALA A 264 2.12 -2.15 -31.68
CA ALA A 264 2.00 -1.22 -32.80
C ALA A 264 3.35 -0.59 -33.20
N LEU A 265 4.20 -0.27 -32.22
CA LEU A 265 5.56 0.24 -32.47
C LEU A 265 6.47 -0.81 -33.10
N LYS A 266 6.43 -2.06 -32.63
CA LYS A 266 7.17 -3.17 -33.25
C LYS A 266 6.71 -3.43 -34.67
N HIS A 267 5.39 -3.44 -34.88
CA HIS A 267 4.78 -3.59 -36.20
C HIS A 267 5.20 -2.47 -37.15
N THR A 268 5.26 -1.22 -36.67
CA THR A 268 5.73 -0.07 -37.46
C THR A 268 7.15 -0.30 -37.99
N ARG A 269 8.08 -0.78 -37.14
CA ARG A 269 9.44 -1.10 -37.58
C ARG A 269 9.43 -2.19 -38.65
N HIS A 270 8.70 -3.27 -38.42
CA HIS A 270 8.59 -4.35 -39.40
C HIS A 270 8.06 -3.88 -40.76
N ILE A 271 6.99 -3.07 -40.78
CA ILE A 271 6.43 -2.53 -42.03
C ILE A 271 7.44 -1.61 -42.72
N ALA A 272 8.14 -0.76 -41.97
CA ALA A 272 9.16 0.12 -42.53
C ALA A 272 10.30 -0.67 -43.19
N ASP A 273 10.79 -1.71 -42.52
CA ASP A 273 11.84 -2.59 -43.05
C ASP A 273 11.34 -3.29 -44.32
N ALA A 274 10.10 -3.81 -44.31
CA ALA A 274 9.50 -4.46 -45.48
C ALA A 274 9.34 -3.50 -46.67
N VAL A 275 8.87 -2.27 -46.43
CA VAL A 275 8.75 -1.24 -47.48
C VAL A 275 10.13 -0.82 -48.01
N GLN A 276 11.13 -0.75 -47.15
CA GLN A 276 12.50 -0.46 -47.57
C GLN A 276 13.05 -1.56 -48.49
N GLN A 277 12.85 -2.84 -48.13
CA GLN A 277 13.25 -3.96 -48.99
C GLN A 277 12.53 -3.93 -50.35
N LEU A 278 11.23 -3.62 -50.35
CA LEU A 278 10.46 -3.46 -51.58
C LEU A 278 10.99 -2.35 -52.48
N LYS A 279 11.37 -1.20 -51.91
CA LYS A 279 11.97 -0.08 -52.67
C LYS A 279 13.32 -0.44 -53.31
N LEU A 280 14.06 -1.37 -52.71
CA LEU A 280 15.36 -1.84 -53.21
C LEU A 280 15.25 -3.00 -54.21
N LEU A 281 14.05 -3.56 -54.40
CA LEU A 281 13.81 -4.71 -55.27
C LEU A 281 13.91 -4.29 -56.75
N PRO A 282 14.79 -4.92 -57.56
CA PRO A 282 14.87 -4.61 -58.98
C PRO A 282 13.68 -5.23 -59.74
N ALA A 283 13.26 -4.60 -60.84
CA ALA A 283 12.07 -5.01 -61.60
C ALA A 283 12.09 -6.49 -62.04
N LYS A 284 13.26 -7.03 -62.36
CA LYS A 284 13.44 -8.45 -62.71
C LYS A 284 13.04 -9.44 -61.61
N ASP A 285 12.94 -8.97 -60.36
CA ASP A 285 12.65 -9.80 -59.19
C ASP A 285 11.20 -9.66 -58.70
N TYR A 286 10.38 -8.83 -59.37
CA TYR A 286 8.99 -8.60 -58.99
C TYR A 286 8.12 -9.86 -59.09
N GLU A 287 8.22 -10.59 -60.20
CA GLU A 287 7.48 -11.85 -60.39
C GLU A 287 7.82 -12.84 -59.27
N ARG A 288 9.12 -13.01 -58.99
CA ARG A 288 9.60 -13.90 -57.92
C ARG A 288 9.10 -13.48 -56.54
N TYR A 289 9.02 -12.18 -56.26
CA TYR A 289 8.46 -11.69 -55.00
C TYR A 289 6.97 -12.04 -54.89
N VAL A 290 6.16 -11.79 -55.93
CA VAL A 290 4.73 -12.13 -55.91
C VAL A 290 4.52 -13.63 -55.74
N VAL A 291 5.23 -14.46 -56.51
CA VAL A 291 5.17 -15.93 -56.40
C VAL A 291 5.56 -16.41 -55.01
N SER A 292 6.50 -15.73 -54.32
CA SER A 292 6.86 -16.07 -52.95
C SER A 292 5.72 -15.86 -51.95
N GLN A 293 4.93 -14.78 -52.12
CA GLN A 293 3.77 -14.51 -51.28
C GLN A 293 2.65 -15.52 -51.53
N GLU A 294 2.40 -15.85 -52.79
CA GLU A 294 1.45 -16.91 -53.17
C GLU A 294 1.84 -18.27 -52.60
N THR A 295 3.14 -18.59 -52.63
CA THR A 295 3.65 -19.86 -52.07
C THR A 295 3.38 -19.95 -50.57
N ILE A 296 3.49 -18.85 -49.82
CA ILE A 296 3.16 -18.81 -48.40
C ILE A 296 1.68 -19.12 -48.19
N LEU A 297 0.78 -18.46 -48.93
CA LEU A 297 -0.66 -18.69 -48.83
C LEU A 297 -1.05 -20.11 -49.26
N LEU A 298 -0.44 -20.63 -50.33
CA LEU A 298 -0.64 -22.00 -50.79
C LEU A 298 -0.28 -23.01 -49.70
N ASN A 299 0.90 -22.86 -49.08
CA ASN A 299 1.33 -23.78 -48.03
C ASN A 299 0.36 -23.79 -46.84
N ILE A 300 -0.17 -22.62 -46.46
CA ILE A 300 -1.20 -22.51 -45.42
C ILE A 300 -2.49 -23.20 -45.87
N SER A 301 -2.94 -22.95 -47.10
CA SER A 301 -4.16 -23.57 -47.66
C SER A 301 -4.07 -25.10 -47.68
N GLN A 302 -2.92 -25.66 -48.11
CA GLN A 302 -2.68 -27.10 -48.16
C GLN A 302 -2.64 -27.72 -46.76
N ALA A 303 -2.00 -27.06 -45.79
CA ALA A 303 -1.99 -27.51 -44.40
C ALA A 303 -3.40 -27.56 -43.77
N LEU A 304 -4.32 -26.73 -44.27
CA LEU A 304 -5.72 -26.69 -43.86
C LEU A 304 -6.64 -27.57 -44.72
N GLY A 305 -6.13 -28.22 -45.77
CA GLY A 305 -6.93 -29.02 -46.70
C GLY A 305 -7.88 -28.19 -47.58
N ALA A 306 -7.57 -26.91 -47.80
CA ALA A 306 -8.31 -26.03 -48.70
C ALA A 306 -7.91 -26.28 -50.17
N ASP A 307 -8.80 -25.90 -51.09
CA ASP A 307 -8.53 -25.92 -52.53
C ASP A 307 -7.47 -24.88 -52.93
N ASP A 308 -6.68 -25.21 -53.96
CA ASP A 308 -5.70 -24.28 -54.54
C ASP A 308 -6.42 -23.07 -55.16
N SER A 309 -6.09 -21.88 -54.66
CA SER A 309 -6.74 -20.62 -55.05
C SER A 309 -5.77 -19.64 -55.74
N ARG A 310 -4.60 -20.10 -56.19
CA ARG A 310 -3.56 -19.24 -56.80
C ARG A 310 -3.98 -18.55 -58.10
N ASP A 311 -5.11 -18.94 -58.68
CA ASP A 311 -5.74 -18.28 -59.81
C ASP A 311 -6.47 -16.97 -59.43
N ARG A 312 -6.55 -16.64 -58.14
CA ARG A 312 -7.21 -15.45 -57.58
C ARG A 312 -6.22 -14.42 -57.06
N ALA A 313 -6.67 -13.18 -56.85
CA ALA A 313 -5.84 -12.16 -56.24
C ALA A 313 -5.46 -12.52 -54.79
N LEU A 314 -4.28 -12.10 -54.30
CA LEU A 314 -3.79 -12.45 -52.94
C LEU A 314 -4.81 -12.19 -51.80
N PRO A 315 -5.58 -11.07 -51.78
CA PRO A 315 -6.62 -10.88 -50.77
C PRO A 315 -7.73 -11.94 -50.83
N GLU A 316 -8.11 -12.36 -52.03
CA GLU A 316 -9.15 -13.37 -52.26
C GLU A 316 -8.65 -14.77 -51.87
N GLN A 317 -7.37 -15.07 -52.12
CA GLN A 317 -6.71 -16.28 -51.60
C GLN A 317 -6.78 -16.35 -50.07
N GLY A 318 -6.46 -15.23 -49.39
CA GLY A 318 -6.58 -15.13 -47.94
C GLY A 318 -8.00 -15.36 -47.42
N GLN A 319 -9.01 -14.78 -48.09
CA GLN A 319 -10.41 -14.98 -47.75
C GLN A 319 -10.86 -16.44 -47.92
N ALA A 320 -10.41 -17.12 -48.98
CA ALA A 320 -10.69 -18.53 -49.21
C ALA A 320 -10.15 -19.41 -48.07
N ILE A 321 -8.93 -19.14 -47.60
CA ILE A 321 -8.31 -19.82 -46.46
C ILE A 321 -9.15 -19.65 -45.19
N VAL A 322 -9.60 -18.42 -44.89
CA VAL A 322 -10.43 -18.12 -43.71
C VAL A 322 -11.79 -18.82 -43.77
N ALA A 323 -12.42 -18.88 -44.95
CA ALA A 323 -13.68 -19.57 -45.15
C ALA A 323 -13.54 -21.08 -44.86
N THR A 324 -12.45 -21.70 -45.33
CA THR A 324 -12.16 -23.11 -45.05
C THR A 324 -11.98 -23.37 -43.55
N PHE A 325 -11.22 -22.51 -42.86
CA PHE A 325 -11.05 -22.63 -41.40
C PHE A 325 -12.38 -22.54 -40.65
N SER A 326 -13.25 -21.60 -41.04
CA SER A 326 -14.58 -21.42 -40.44
C SER A 326 -15.45 -22.68 -40.61
N ASN A 327 -15.43 -23.30 -41.80
CA ASN A 327 -16.15 -24.55 -42.06
C ASN A 327 -15.60 -25.73 -41.24
N ILE A 328 -14.28 -25.84 -41.08
CA ILE A 328 -13.65 -26.88 -40.25
C ILE A 328 -14.05 -26.72 -38.77
N SER A 329 -14.06 -25.48 -38.26
CA SER A 329 -14.46 -25.19 -36.88
C SER A 329 -15.92 -25.57 -36.60
N VAL A 330 -16.83 -25.28 -37.54
CA VAL A 330 -18.25 -25.66 -37.46
C VAL A 330 -18.42 -27.18 -37.46
N ILE A 331 -17.69 -27.91 -38.31
CA ILE A 331 -17.74 -29.38 -38.36
C ILE A 331 -17.26 -29.99 -37.03
N TRP A 332 -16.22 -29.43 -36.41
CA TRP A 332 -15.72 -29.87 -35.10
C TRP A 332 -16.69 -29.58 -33.95
N GLN A 333 -17.43 -28.47 -33.98
CA GLN A 333 -18.48 -28.18 -32.98
C GLN A 333 -19.69 -29.12 -33.11
N ILE A 334 -20.07 -29.48 -34.34
CA ILE A 334 -21.18 -30.41 -34.59
C ILE A 334 -20.79 -31.85 -34.16
N SER A 335 -19.57 -32.30 -34.49
CA SER A 335 -19.10 -33.64 -34.14
C SER A 335 -18.88 -33.83 -32.63
N SER A 336 -18.48 -32.78 -31.91
CA SER A 336 -18.36 -32.81 -30.44
C SER A 336 -19.69 -32.75 -29.69
N SER A 337 -20.75 -32.23 -30.33
CA SER A 337 -22.11 -32.20 -29.79
C SER A 337 -22.90 -33.49 -30.05
N CYS A 338 -22.50 -34.28 -31.06
CA CYS A 338 -23.03 -35.62 -31.36
C CYS A 338 -22.14 -36.72 -30.76
N LYS A 339 -21.99 -36.77 -29.44
CA LYS A 339 -21.51 -38.00 -28.77
C LYS A 339 -22.72 -38.88 -28.44
N PRO A 340 -22.76 -40.16 -28.88
CA PRO A 340 -23.83 -41.06 -28.50
C PRO A 340 -23.74 -41.36 -26.99
N SER A 341 -24.90 -41.30 -26.33
CA SER A 341 -25.14 -41.65 -24.92
C SER A 341 -24.90 -43.12 -24.62
#